data_AF-A0A6J4PQI9-F1
#
_entry.id   AF-A0A6J4PQI9-F1
#
_cell.length_a   1.000
_cell.length_b   1.000
_cell.length_c   1.000
_cell.angle_alpha   90.00
_cell.angle_beta   90.00
_cell.angle_gamma   90.00
#
_symmetry.space_group_name_H-M   'P 1'
#
loop_
_entity.id
_entity.type
_entity.pdbx_description
1 polymer ?
#
loop_
_entity_poly.entity_id
_entity_poly.type
_entity_poly.pdbx_seq_one_letter_code
_entity_poly.pdbx_strand_id
1 'polypeptide(L)'
;MTAFNLTPRPGLGPVRGLASGNFNLNLRTSALQGELAIARPQLGSFTAEQFAGSVRFANGVATLNNGELQAGTSRYGVSATYVPGSDPQFRAQVKVAQAEIQDILKGLQWFKLEDIRRGLQPPTYAKAATVQPLAVGAPGAPLEMQLRRLSEIEVLLAQQVAQRQDASRLPDLAELEGKFDGTIDVAGSQRSGIATNFNLQGNAFEWGPYSINQITAKGRFANGVLNLQPLRLQSGQSLLAFTGQLGGPQQLGQLQVANVPVDAVRDLADLPIDVAGDLNATATISGSSTNPQVQGAVNLTEATLNKTPVQTAQANFRYANARLNFDSTVVASEPEPLEITGSIPYQLPFASVPPASQQISLNVNVQNAGISLLNLLTRQVAWVDGEGRV
;
A
#
# COMPACT_ATOMS: atom_id res chain seq x y z
N MET A 1 43.86 -15.39 -7.06
CA MET A 1 42.56 -15.28 -7.74
C MET A 1 41.47 -15.15 -6.68
N THR A 2 41.04 -13.93 -6.39
CA THR A 2 39.84 -13.67 -5.56
C THR A 2 38.63 -13.65 -6.50
N ALA A 3 38.29 -14.81 -7.06
CA ALA A 3 37.09 -14.95 -7.88
C ALA A 3 35.88 -14.98 -6.93
N PHE A 4 35.05 -13.94 -7.00
CA PHE A 4 33.74 -13.85 -6.32
C PHE A 4 33.75 -13.82 -4.79
N ASN A 5 34.45 -12.88 -4.17
CA ASN A 5 34.05 -12.43 -2.83
C ASN A 5 32.99 -11.33 -2.99
N LEU A 6 31.74 -11.73 -3.29
CA LEU A 6 30.59 -10.82 -3.28
C LEU A 6 30.22 -10.59 -1.82
N THR A 7 30.97 -9.73 -1.11
CA THR A 7 30.49 -9.23 0.17
C THR A 7 29.25 -8.38 -0.12
N PRO A 8 28.06 -8.74 0.39
CA PRO A 8 26.87 -7.95 0.16
C PRO A 8 27.11 -6.53 0.66
N ARG A 9 26.55 -5.54 -0.04
CA ARG A 9 26.53 -4.17 0.45
C ARG A 9 25.99 -4.16 1.89
N PRO A 10 26.61 -3.44 2.83
CA PRO A 10 26.04 -3.24 4.16
C PRO A 10 24.57 -2.80 4.05
N GLY A 11 23.66 -3.52 4.71
CA GLY A 11 22.23 -3.23 4.69
C GLY A 11 21.35 -4.10 3.78
N LEU A 12 21.91 -5.03 2.99
CA LEU A 12 21.10 -6.02 2.23
C LEU A 12 20.77 -7.29 3.03
N GLY A 13 21.31 -7.43 4.24
CA GLY A 13 21.15 -8.62 5.07
C GLY A 13 22.01 -9.81 4.59
N PRO A 14 21.78 -11.02 5.15
CA PRO A 14 22.57 -12.19 4.79
C PRO A 14 22.33 -12.63 3.35
N VAL A 15 23.38 -13.11 2.69
CA VAL A 15 23.29 -13.84 1.42
C VAL A 15 23.57 -15.31 1.69
N ARG A 16 22.62 -16.20 1.36
CA ARG A 16 22.75 -17.65 1.58
C ARG A 16 22.24 -18.43 0.36
N GLY A 17 22.57 -19.72 0.32
CA GLY A 17 22.16 -20.65 -0.73
C GLY A 17 23.27 -21.67 -1.01
N LEU A 18 22.91 -22.78 -1.65
CA LEU A 18 23.86 -23.80 -2.09
C LEU A 18 24.11 -23.61 -3.59
N ALA A 19 25.26 -23.06 -3.95
CA ALA A 19 25.62 -22.82 -5.34
C ALA A 19 26.32 -24.04 -5.95
N SER A 20 25.95 -24.36 -7.18
CA SER A 20 26.53 -25.41 -8.02
C SER A 20 26.60 -24.89 -9.45
N GLY A 21 27.49 -25.44 -10.28
CA GLY A 21 27.61 -24.99 -11.65
C GLY A 21 28.77 -25.63 -12.38
N ASN A 22 28.74 -25.49 -13.71
CA ASN A 22 29.79 -25.98 -14.60
C ASN A 22 30.37 -24.79 -15.35
N PHE A 23 31.68 -24.54 -15.18
CA PHE A 23 32.34 -23.35 -15.71
C PHE A 23 33.54 -23.72 -16.59
N ASN A 24 33.63 -23.05 -17.73
CA ASN A 24 34.79 -23.06 -18.61
C ASN A 24 35.60 -21.79 -18.37
N LEU A 25 36.86 -21.96 -17.97
CA LEU A 25 37.79 -20.87 -17.68
C LEU A 25 38.88 -20.80 -18.74
N ASN A 26 38.96 -19.67 -19.45
CA ASN A 26 40.08 -19.35 -20.31
C ASN A 26 41.10 -18.52 -19.52
N LEU A 27 42.20 -19.17 -19.11
CA LEU A 27 43.26 -18.53 -18.32
C LEU A 27 44.07 -17.48 -19.09
N ARG A 28 44.09 -17.52 -20.44
CA ARG A 28 44.82 -16.52 -21.24
C ARG A 28 44.08 -15.18 -21.27
N THR A 29 42.76 -15.23 -21.41
CA THR A 29 41.92 -14.04 -21.48
C THR A 29 41.26 -13.70 -20.15
N SER A 30 41.50 -14.51 -19.10
CA SER A 30 40.75 -14.48 -17.83
C SER A 30 39.24 -14.47 -18.02
N ALA A 31 38.74 -15.15 -19.06
CA ALA A 31 37.32 -15.21 -19.37
C ALA A 31 36.70 -16.46 -18.74
N LEU A 32 35.50 -16.33 -18.18
CA LEU A 32 34.72 -17.41 -17.59
C LEU A 32 33.35 -17.47 -18.26
N GLN A 33 32.86 -18.67 -18.55
CA GLN A 33 31.49 -18.88 -19.01
C GLN A 33 30.94 -20.19 -18.45
N GLY A 34 29.67 -20.25 -18.10
CA GLY A 34 29.09 -21.46 -17.57
C GLY A 34 27.66 -21.29 -17.10
N GLU A 35 27.11 -22.39 -16.58
CA GLU A 35 25.79 -22.43 -15.97
C GLU A 35 25.93 -22.42 -14.45
N LEU A 36 25.10 -21.63 -13.79
CA LEU A 36 25.00 -21.51 -12.34
C LEU A 36 23.61 -21.94 -11.88
N ALA A 37 23.56 -22.73 -10.82
CA ALA A 37 22.33 -23.06 -10.09
C ALA A 37 22.55 -22.85 -8.59
N ILE A 38 21.66 -22.12 -7.95
CA ILE A 38 21.65 -21.85 -6.51
C ILE A 38 20.37 -22.45 -5.94
N ALA A 39 20.51 -23.47 -5.10
CA ALA A 39 19.38 -24.00 -4.34
C ALA A 39 19.15 -23.16 -3.08
N ARG A 40 17.88 -22.86 -2.80
CA ARG A 40 17.43 -22.04 -1.66
C ARG A 40 18.18 -20.70 -1.53
N PRO A 41 18.21 -19.86 -2.59
CA PRO A 41 18.83 -18.55 -2.50
C PRO A 41 18.11 -17.69 -1.46
N GLN A 42 18.90 -16.94 -0.70
CA GLN A 42 18.41 -15.95 0.26
C GLN A 42 19.18 -14.65 0.08
N LEU A 43 18.45 -13.53 0.03
CA LEU A 43 18.98 -12.17 0.07
C LEU A 43 18.20 -11.36 1.12
N GLY A 44 18.79 -11.15 2.29
CA GLY A 44 18.09 -10.51 3.39
C GLY A 44 16.97 -11.40 3.92
N SER A 45 15.76 -10.85 4.04
CA SER A 45 14.55 -11.62 4.33
C SER A 45 14.07 -12.42 3.12
N PHE A 46 14.37 -11.96 1.89
CA PHE A 46 13.88 -12.60 0.67
C PHE A 46 14.45 -14.00 0.52
N THR A 47 13.56 -15.00 0.48
CA THR A 47 13.89 -16.40 0.24
C THR A 47 13.15 -16.92 -0.99
N ALA A 48 13.78 -17.85 -1.70
CA ALA A 48 13.23 -18.51 -2.89
C ALA A 48 13.66 -19.99 -2.93
N GLU A 49 13.04 -20.81 -3.78
CA GLU A 49 13.35 -22.25 -3.87
C GLU A 49 14.63 -22.49 -4.66
N GLN A 50 14.78 -21.82 -5.80
CA GLN A 50 15.92 -21.99 -6.67
C GLN A 50 16.16 -20.78 -7.57
N PHE A 51 17.41 -20.63 -8.00
CA PHE A 51 17.83 -19.70 -9.02
C PHE A 51 18.77 -20.41 -9.99
N ALA A 52 18.56 -20.28 -11.30
CA ALA A 52 19.46 -20.84 -12.31
C ALA A 52 19.71 -19.84 -13.44
N GLY A 53 20.86 -19.92 -14.11
CA GLY A 53 21.13 -19.10 -15.29
C GLY A 53 22.56 -19.19 -15.81
N SER A 54 22.75 -18.62 -17.00
CA SER A 54 24.04 -18.61 -17.68
C SER A 54 24.87 -17.40 -17.26
N VAL A 55 26.09 -17.62 -16.79
CA VAL A 55 27.01 -16.58 -16.32
C VAL A 55 28.19 -16.49 -17.27
N ARG A 56 28.60 -15.26 -17.62
CA ARG A 56 29.81 -15.00 -18.41
C ARG A 56 30.57 -13.82 -17.82
N PHE A 57 31.88 -13.98 -17.66
CA PHE A 57 32.82 -12.92 -17.37
C PHE A 57 33.80 -12.78 -18.54
N ALA A 58 33.80 -11.63 -19.20
CA ALA A 58 34.74 -11.34 -20.29
C ALA A 58 34.99 -9.83 -20.37
N ASN A 59 36.21 -9.43 -20.75
CA ASN A 59 36.60 -8.02 -20.92
C ASN A 59 36.29 -7.16 -19.67
N GLY A 60 36.45 -7.73 -18.47
CA GLY A 60 36.18 -7.04 -17.20
C GLY A 60 34.69 -6.87 -16.86
N VAL A 61 33.77 -7.52 -17.58
CA VAL A 61 32.33 -7.41 -17.33
C VAL A 61 31.76 -8.79 -17.03
N ALA A 62 31.05 -8.90 -15.90
CA ALA A 62 30.21 -10.06 -15.58
C ALA A 62 28.80 -9.85 -16.12
N THR A 63 28.24 -10.88 -16.72
CA THR A 63 26.88 -10.90 -17.27
C THR A 63 26.17 -12.16 -16.81
N LEU A 64 24.89 -12.01 -16.50
CA LEU A 64 23.93 -13.06 -16.23
C LEU A 64 22.87 -12.98 -17.33
N ASN A 65 22.72 -14.06 -18.08
CA ASN A 65 21.69 -14.21 -19.11
C ASN A 65 20.79 -15.37 -18.75
N ASN A 66 19.52 -15.31 -19.18
CA ASN A 66 18.53 -16.35 -18.97
C ASN A 66 18.45 -16.80 -17.50
N GLY A 67 18.59 -15.86 -16.56
CA GLY A 67 18.38 -16.14 -15.15
C GLY A 67 16.90 -16.44 -14.92
N GLU A 68 16.59 -17.47 -14.14
CA GLU A 68 15.24 -17.79 -13.67
C GLU A 68 15.31 -17.98 -12.16
N LEU A 69 14.57 -17.15 -11.43
CA LEU A 69 14.32 -17.30 -10.00
C LEU A 69 12.92 -17.91 -9.82
N GLN A 70 12.82 -18.94 -9.00
CA GLN A 70 11.55 -19.49 -8.56
C GLN A 70 11.30 -19.09 -7.10
N ALA A 71 10.14 -18.47 -6.85
CA ALA A 71 9.60 -18.21 -5.51
C ALA A 71 8.16 -18.74 -5.47
N GLY A 72 7.88 -19.76 -4.67
CA GLY A 72 6.60 -20.46 -4.66
C GLY A 72 6.23 -21.04 -6.03
N THR A 73 5.09 -20.62 -6.56
CA THR A 73 4.62 -21.01 -7.90
C THR A 73 5.09 -20.04 -8.98
N SER A 74 5.57 -18.87 -8.58
CA SER A 74 5.98 -17.78 -9.44
C SER A 74 7.40 -17.94 -9.99
N ARG A 75 7.60 -17.46 -11.22
CA ARG A 75 8.90 -17.43 -11.89
C ARG A 75 9.26 -16.01 -12.33
N TYR A 76 10.52 -15.64 -12.13
CA TYR A 76 11.04 -14.33 -12.45
C TYR A 76 12.25 -14.49 -13.37
N GLY A 77 12.15 -13.94 -14.58
CA GLY A 77 13.27 -13.86 -15.50
C GLY A 77 14.22 -12.75 -15.07
N VAL A 78 15.52 -13.05 -14.96
CA VAL A 78 16.54 -12.11 -14.50
C VAL A 78 17.66 -12.04 -15.54
N SER A 79 17.98 -10.83 -15.98
CA SER A 79 19.24 -10.54 -16.68
C SER A 79 20.01 -9.49 -15.91
N ALA A 80 21.34 -9.60 -15.86
CA ALA A 80 22.14 -8.63 -15.13
C ALA A 80 23.53 -8.44 -15.72
N THR A 81 24.08 -7.26 -15.52
CA THR A 81 25.45 -6.91 -15.83
C THR A 81 26.10 -6.30 -14.60
N TYR A 82 27.31 -6.72 -14.30
CA TYR A 82 28.13 -6.21 -13.22
C TYR A 82 29.52 -5.86 -13.75
N VAL A 83 29.93 -4.62 -13.51
CA VAL A 83 31.26 -4.11 -13.84
C VAL A 83 32.01 -3.90 -12.52
N PRO A 84 32.97 -4.78 -12.18
CA PRO A 84 33.83 -4.59 -11.03
C PRO A 84 34.69 -3.34 -11.18
N GLY A 85 35.08 -2.73 -10.07
CA GLY A 85 35.94 -1.55 -10.05
C GLY A 85 35.97 -0.90 -8.68
N SER A 86 36.58 0.28 -8.59
CA SER A 86 36.59 1.10 -7.35
C SER A 86 35.23 1.74 -7.04
N ASP A 87 34.37 1.87 -8.05
CA ASP A 87 32.94 2.12 -7.90
C ASP A 87 32.19 1.07 -8.73
N PRO A 88 31.93 -0.13 -8.18
CA PRO A 88 31.33 -1.21 -8.93
C PRO A 88 29.94 -0.81 -9.43
N GLN A 89 29.68 -1.04 -10.72
CA GLN A 89 28.40 -0.70 -11.35
C GLN A 89 27.60 -1.96 -11.61
N PHE A 90 26.30 -1.88 -11.43
CA PHE A 90 25.39 -2.98 -11.73
C PHE A 90 24.15 -2.47 -12.47
N ARG A 91 23.63 -3.33 -13.34
CA ARG A 91 22.32 -3.21 -13.97
C ARG A 91 21.65 -4.57 -13.94
N ALA A 92 20.38 -4.62 -13.59
CA ALA A 92 19.59 -5.83 -13.62
C ALA A 92 18.20 -5.50 -14.18
N GLN A 93 17.65 -6.41 -14.96
CA GLN A 93 16.27 -6.39 -15.37
C GLN A 93 15.60 -7.66 -14.85
N VAL A 94 14.47 -7.47 -14.19
CA VAL A 94 13.58 -8.55 -13.77
C VAL A 94 12.32 -8.47 -14.62
N LYS A 95 12.01 -9.56 -15.33
CA LYS A 95 10.76 -9.75 -16.06
C LYS A 95 9.87 -10.69 -15.26
N VAL A 96 8.67 -10.23 -14.97
CA VAL A 96 7.65 -10.98 -14.23
C VAL A 96 6.59 -11.44 -15.21
N ALA A 97 6.26 -12.73 -15.17
CA ALA A 97 5.21 -13.33 -16.00
C ALA A 97 4.23 -14.11 -15.10
N GLN A 98 3.03 -13.57 -14.94
CA GLN A 98 1.89 -14.10 -14.18
C GLN A 98 2.28 -14.57 -12.77
N ALA A 99 3.09 -13.76 -12.08
CA ALA A 99 3.48 -14.08 -10.72
C ALA A 99 2.35 -13.78 -9.73
N GLU A 100 2.28 -14.61 -8.70
CA GLU A 100 1.42 -14.46 -7.55
C GLU A 100 2.05 -13.48 -6.57
N ILE A 101 1.32 -12.41 -6.20
CA ILE A 101 1.83 -11.39 -5.26
C ILE A 101 2.18 -12.02 -3.90
N GLN A 102 1.45 -13.06 -3.51
CA GLN A 102 1.61 -13.83 -2.28
C GLN A 102 3.01 -14.44 -2.18
N ASP A 103 3.58 -14.89 -3.30
CA ASP A 103 4.89 -15.54 -3.31
C ASP A 103 6.00 -14.54 -2.95
N ILE A 104 5.92 -13.30 -3.45
CA ILE A 104 6.85 -12.24 -3.07
C ILE A 104 6.64 -11.83 -1.62
N LEU A 105 5.40 -11.66 -1.17
CA LEU A 105 5.09 -11.26 0.20
C LEU A 105 5.58 -12.30 1.22
N LYS A 106 5.36 -13.59 0.94
CA LYS A 106 5.92 -14.71 1.73
C LYS A 106 7.44 -14.70 1.71
N GLY A 107 8.04 -14.54 0.52
CA GLY A 107 9.48 -14.48 0.34
C GLY A 107 10.11 -13.37 1.18
N LEU A 108 9.53 -12.16 1.17
CA LEU A 108 9.97 -10.98 1.93
C LEU A 108 9.57 -11.00 3.41
N GLN A 109 8.64 -11.89 3.78
CA GLN A 109 7.98 -11.94 5.08
C GLN A 109 7.21 -10.65 5.40
N TRP A 110 6.55 -10.07 4.40
CA TRP A 110 5.70 -8.89 4.55
C TRP A 110 4.25 -9.32 4.69
N PHE A 111 3.75 -9.33 5.93
CA PHE A 111 2.41 -9.79 6.27
C PHE A 111 1.51 -8.64 6.74
N LYS A 112 2.09 -7.52 7.14
CA LYS A 112 1.40 -6.29 7.51
C LYS A 112 1.89 -5.12 6.67
N LEU A 113 1.09 -4.06 6.52
CA LEU A 113 1.52 -2.86 5.78
C LEU A 113 2.80 -2.23 6.36
N GLU A 114 2.99 -2.30 7.68
CA GLU A 114 4.19 -1.79 8.35
C GLU A 114 5.48 -2.51 7.93
N ASP A 115 5.38 -3.76 7.48
CA ASP A 115 6.54 -4.57 7.07
C ASP A 115 7.21 -4.00 5.80
N ILE A 116 6.47 -3.30 4.94
CA ILE A 116 7.01 -2.68 3.71
C ILE A 116 8.17 -1.73 4.07
N ARG A 117 8.09 -1.03 5.20
CA ARG A 117 9.14 -0.10 5.67
C ARG A 117 10.43 -0.82 6.05
N ARG A 118 10.35 -2.11 6.42
CA ARG A 118 11.51 -2.93 6.79
C ARG A 118 12.37 -3.28 5.57
N GLY A 119 11.81 -3.24 4.36
CA GLY A 119 12.56 -3.61 3.16
C GLY A 119 12.98 -5.08 3.21
N LEU A 120 14.25 -5.35 2.83
CA LEU A 120 14.87 -6.68 2.88
C LEU A 120 15.42 -7.07 4.27
N GLN A 121 15.19 -6.26 5.31
CA GLN A 121 15.67 -6.61 6.64
C GLN A 121 14.83 -7.76 7.23
N PRO A 122 15.45 -8.77 7.87
CA PRO A 122 14.71 -9.83 8.54
C PRO A 122 13.78 -9.31 9.65
N PRO A 123 12.58 -9.88 9.83
CA PRO A 123 11.72 -9.59 10.97
C PRO A 123 12.38 -10.02 12.28
N THR A 124 12.16 -9.22 13.33
CA THR A 124 12.56 -9.57 14.70
C THR A 124 11.39 -10.25 15.39
N TYR A 125 11.41 -11.58 15.45
CA TYR A 125 10.40 -12.34 16.19
C TYR A 125 10.77 -12.48 17.67
N ALA A 126 9.75 -12.51 18.52
CA ALA A 126 9.92 -12.88 19.91
C ALA A 126 10.31 -14.36 20.04
N LYS A 127 10.97 -14.73 21.14
CA LYS A 127 11.39 -16.13 21.38
C LYS A 127 10.16 -17.03 21.49
N ALA A 128 10.25 -18.28 21.05
CA ALA A 128 9.14 -19.23 21.12
C ALA A 128 8.49 -19.33 22.52
N ALA A 129 9.30 -19.23 23.59
CA ALA A 129 8.81 -19.23 24.98
C ALA A 129 7.88 -18.05 25.35
N THR A 130 7.87 -16.98 24.56
CA THR A 130 6.96 -15.83 24.74
C THR A 130 5.60 -16.05 24.10
N VAL A 131 5.49 -16.98 23.15
CA VAL A 131 4.21 -17.43 22.60
C VAL A 131 3.66 -18.46 23.59
N GLN A 132 2.61 -18.09 24.33
CA GLN A 132 1.84 -19.01 25.15
C GLN A 132 0.62 -19.46 24.33
N PRO A 133 0.73 -20.52 23.51
CA PRO A 133 -0.40 -20.97 22.71
C PRO A 133 -1.51 -21.44 23.65
N LEU A 134 -2.73 -20.93 23.46
CA LEU A 134 -3.90 -21.54 24.09
C LEU A 134 -4.14 -22.91 23.45
N ALA A 135 -4.38 -23.92 24.28
CA ALA A 135 -4.78 -25.23 23.80
C ALA A 135 -6.12 -25.13 23.04
N VAL A 136 -6.12 -25.57 21.78
CA VAL A 136 -7.29 -25.52 20.89
C VAL A 136 -8.26 -26.69 21.07
N GLY A 137 -7.98 -27.63 21.97
CA GLY A 137 -8.88 -28.77 22.21
C GLY A 137 -8.51 -29.63 23.42
N ALA A 138 -9.43 -30.52 23.77
CA ALA A 138 -9.28 -31.57 24.78
C ALA A 138 -9.71 -32.92 24.18
N PRO A 139 -8.84 -33.57 23.38
CA PRO A 139 -9.23 -34.73 22.56
C PRO A 139 -9.72 -35.96 23.37
N GLY A 140 -9.36 -36.05 24.66
CA GLY A 140 -9.86 -37.07 25.58
C GLY A 140 -11.10 -36.69 26.39
N ALA A 141 -11.64 -35.48 26.21
CA ALA A 141 -12.83 -35.01 26.93
C ALA A 141 -14.12 -35.51 26.27
N PRO A 142 -15.24 -35.61 27.01
CA PRO A 142 -16.56 -35.87 26.42
C PRO A 142 -16.91 -34.86 25.33
N LEU A 143 -17.69 -35.29 24.33
CA LEU A 143 -18.09 -34.46 23.18
C LEU A 143 -18.67 -33.10 23.60
N GLU A 144 -19.47 -33.07 24.68
CA GLU A 144 -20.03 -31.83 25.24
C GLU A 144 -18.93 -30.80 25.62
N MET A 145 -17.86 -31.25 26.28
CA MET A 145 -16.74 -30.36 26.63
C MET A 145 -15.97 -29.91 25.39
N GLN A 146 -15.86 -30.75 24.37
CA GLN A 146 -15.24 -30.36 23.10
C GLN A 146 -16.05 -29.29 22.37
N LEU A 147 -17.38 -29.44 22.34
CA LEU A 147 -18.30 -28.45 21.77
C LEU A 147 -18.29 -27.13 22.55
N ARG A 148 -18.29 -27.18 23.90
CA ARG A 148 -18.12 -25.97 24.73
C ARG A 148 -16.81 -25.27 24.41
N ARG A 149 -15.70 -26.01 24.33
CA ARG A 149 -14.39 -25.43 24.00
C ARG A 149 -14.36 -24.79 22.61
N LEU A 150 -15.00 -25.39 21.62
CA LEU A 150 -15.16 -24.80 20.29
C LEU A 150 -15.90 -23.46 20.38
N SER A 151 -17.03 -23.40 21.11
CA SER A 151 -17.78 -22.15 21.28
C SER A 151 -16.98 -21.05 22.00
N GLU A 152 -16.17 -21.41 22.99
CA GLU A 152 -15.25 -20.46 23.65
C GLU A 152 -14.20 -19.92 22.68
N ILE A 153 -13.63 -20.79 21.83
CA ILE A 153 -12.65 -20.40 20.81
C ILE A 153 -13.29 -19.48 19.78
N GLU A 154 -14.52 -19.74 19.34
CA GLU A 154 -15.25 -18.88 18.41
C GLU A 154 -15.48 -17.48 19.01
N VAL A 155 -15.87 -17.39 20.29
CA VAL A 155 -16.04 -16.11 21.00
C VAL A 155 -14.70 -15.37 21.14
N LEU A 156 -13.63 -16.06 21.54
CA LEU A 156 -12.30 -15.47 21.66
C LEU A 156 -11.77 -14.98 20.31
N LEU A 157 -11.99 -15.75 19.24
CA LEU A 157 -11.62 -15.37 17.89
C LEU A 157 -12.39 -14.13 17.45
N ALA A 158 -13.70 -14.08 17.68
CA ALA A 158 -14.54 -12.91 17.37
C ALA A 158 -14.06 -11.66 18.13
N GLN A 159 -13.76 -11.79 19.42
CA GLN A 159 -13.21 -10.69 20.22
C GLN A 159 -11.85 -10.22 19.69
N GLN A 160 -10.97 -11.14 19.31
CA GLN A 160 -9.65 -10.80 18.78
C GLN A 160 -9.71 -10.18 17.38
N VAL A 161 -10.69 -10.56 16.56
CA VAL A 161 -10.98 -9.92 15.27
C VAL A 161 -11.49 -8.50 15.49
N ALA A 162 -12.46 -8.30 16.39
CA ALA A 162 -12.99 -6.98 16.72
C ALA A 162 -11.90 -6.02 17.25
N GLN A 163 -11.08 -6.49 18.20
CA GLN A 163 -9.95 -5.72 18.72
C GLN A 163 -8.91 -5.36 17.64
N ARG A 164 -8.70 -6.24 16.65
CA ARG A 164 -7.81 -5.95 15.52
C ARG A 164 -8.40 -4.93 14.57
N GLN A 165 -9.69 -5.01 14.27
CA GLN A 165 -10.40 -4.03 13.45
C GLN A 165 -10.39 -2.63 14.09
N ASP A 166 -10.52 -2.56 15.42
CA ASP A 166 -10.36 -1.30 16.18
C ASP A 166 -8.94 -0.73 16.07
N ALA A 167 -7.92 -1.58 16.00
CA ALA A 167 -6.51 -1.17 15.92
C ALA A 167 -6.03 -0.85 14.50
N SER A 168 -6.53 -1.55 13.49
CA SER A 168 -6.26 -1.31 12.06
C SER A 168 -7.48 -1.69 11.24
N ARG A 169 -8.05 -0.71 10.55
CA ARG A 169 -9.24 -0.90 9.70
C ARG A 169 -8.93 -1.46 8.32
N LEU A 170 -7.65 -1.41 7.91
CA LEU A 170 -7.18 -2.03 6.68
C LEU A 170 -6.82 -3.51 6.94
N PRO A 171 -7.13 -4.41 5.99
CA PRO A 171 -6.74 -5.82 6.07
C PRO A 171 -5.21 -5.99 6.14
N ASP A 172 -4.77 -7.12 6.68
CA ASP A 172 -3.34 -7.44 6.67
C ASP A 172 -2.85 -7.68 5.24
N LEU A 173 -1.58 -7.37 4.98
CA LEU A 173 -0.98 -7.59 3.65
C LEU A 173 -0.91 -9.09 3.28
N ALA A 174 -0.95 -9.97 4.29
CA ALA A 174 -1.05 -11.42 4.10
C ALA A 174 -2.36 -11.86 3.42
N GLU A 175 -3.40 -11.05 3.47
CA GLU A 175 -4.69 -11.31 2.80
C GLU A 175 -4.69 -10.83 1.34
N LEU A 176 -3.63 -10.16 0.88
CA LEU A 176 -3.53 -9.67 -0.49
C LEU A 176 -3.25 -10.84 -1.44
N GLU A 177 -4.20 -11.08 -2.32
CA GLU A 177 -4.11 -12.07 -3.37
C GLU A 177 -4.23 -11.44 -4.75
N GLY A 178 -3.56 -11.99 -5.76
CA GLY A 178 -3.63 -11.48 -7.12
C GLY A 178 -2.44 -11.86 -7.98
N LYS A 179 -2.59 -11.70 -9.29
CA LYS A 179 -1.54 -11.99 -10.28
C LYS A 179 -1.03 -10.74 -10.93
N PHE A 180 0.28 -10.66 -11.14
CA PHE A 180 0.89 -9.52 -11.79
C PHE A 180 2.01 -9.92 -12.76
N ASP A 181 2.22 -9.02 -13.71
CA ASP A 181 3.21 -9.10 -14.77
C ASP A 181 3.94 -7.76 -14.87
N GLY A 182 5.11 -7.76 -15.50
CA GLY A 182 5.77 -6.52 -15.84
C GLY A 182 7.29 -6.60 -15.83
N THR A 183 7.91 -5.43 -15.72
CA THR A 183 9.36 -5.28 -15.73
C THR A 183 9.83 -4.38 -14.59
N ILE A 184 10.97 -4.74 -14.02
CA ILE A 184 11.68 -3.96 -13.01
C ILE A 184 13.13 -3.83 -13.46
N ASP A 185 13.58 -2.60 -13.73
CA ASP A 185 14.94 -2.28 -14.11
C ASP A 185 15.67 -1.63 -12.95
N VAL A 186 16.70 -2.28 -12.44
CA VAL A 186 17.53 -1.78 -11.34
C VAL A 186 18.89 -1.39 -11.88
N ALA A 187 19.39 -0.21 -11.54
CA ALA A 187 20.73 0.23 -11.87
C ALA A 187 21.35 0.99 -10.71
N GLY A 188 22.66 0.89 -10.54
CA GLY A 188 23.33 1.63 -9.49
C GLY A 188 24.83 1.43 -9.42
N SER A 189 25.43 2.14 -8.47
CA SER A 189 26.81 1.94 -8.05
C SER A 189 26.94 2.13 -6.55
N GLN A 190 28.11 1.81 -5.99
CA GLN A 190 28.35 2.03 -4.57
C GLN A 190 28.29 3.53 -4.22
N ARG A 191 28.76 4.41 -5.12
CA ARG A 191 28.73 5.86 -4.94
C ARG A 191 27.39 6.51 -5.26
N SER A 192 26.73 6.09 -6.34
CA SER A 192 25.50 6.74 -6.84
C SER A 192 24.21 6.23 -6.20
N GLY A 193 24.26 5.14 -5.45
CA GLY A 193 23.07 4.52 -4.89
C GLY A 193 22.34 3.62 -5.89
N ILE A 194 21.08 3.31 -5.58
CA ILE A 194 20.24 2.40 -6.37
C ILE A 194 19.09 3.21 -6.98
N ALA A 195 18.88 3.04 -8.28
CA ALA A 195 17.72 3.53 -9.00
C ALA A 195 16.95 2.35 -9.59
N THR A 196 15.63 2.38 -9.46
CA THR A 196 14.73 1.34 -9.94
C THR A 196 13.64 1.97 -10.79
N ASN A 197 13.46 1.52 -12.02
CA ASN A 197 12.26 1.80 -12.81
C ASN A 197 11.38 0.55 -12.80
N PHE A 198 10.07 0.74 -12.78
CA PHE A 198 9.12 -0.37 -12.80
C PHE A 198 7.92 -0.05 -13.67
N ASN A 199 7.39 -1.07 -14.31
CA ASN A 199 6.14 -1.04 -15.04
C ASN A 199 5.43 -2.36 -14.78
N LEU A 200 4.47 -2.32 -13.87
CA LEU A 200 3.76 -3.49 -13.36
C LEU A 200 2.28 -3.36 -13.69
N GLN A 201 1.68 -4.47 -14.08
CA GLN A 201 0.25 -4.61 -14.30
C GLN A 201 -0.23 -5.83 -13.55
N GLY A 202 -1.42 -5.73 -12.97
CA GLY A 202 -1.99 -6.78 -12.15
C GLY A 202 -3.48 -6.91 -12.42
N ASN A 203 -4.02 -8.12 -12.25
CA ASN A 203 -5.44 -8.39 -12.44
C ASN A 203 -6.00 -9.25 -11.32
N ALA A 204 -7.31 -9.10 -11.07
CA ALA A 204 -8.08 -9.88 -10.10
C ALA A 204 -7.39 -9.91 -8.71
N PHE A 205 -7.12 -8.71 -8.19
CA PHE A 205 -6.58 -8.55 -6.86
C PHE A 205 -7.70 -8.55 -5.84
N GLU A 206 -7.54 -9.34 -4.79
CA GLU A 206 -8.44 -9.40 -3.65
C GLU A 206 -7.64 -9.03 -2.40
N TRP A 207 -8.18 -8.16 -1.56
CA TRP A 207 -7.54 -7.75 -0.31
C TRP A 207 -8.58 -7.52 0.77
N GLY A 208 -8.82 -8.54 1.58
CA GLY A 208 -9.94 -8.55 2.52
C GLY A 208 -11.27 -8.27 1.79
N PRO A 209 -11.99 -7.18 2.11
CA PRO A 209 -13.24 -6.82 1.43
C PRO A 209 -13.05 -6.11 0.07
N TYR A 210 -11.81 -5.79 -0.32
CA TYR A 210 -11.54 -4.99 -1.51
C TYR A 210 -11.22 -5.86 -2.73
N SER A 211 -12.08 -5.78 -3.76
CA SER A 211 -11.86 -6.43 -5.05
C SER A 211 -11.42 -5.41 -6.10
N ILE A 212 -10.24 -5.62 -6.70
CA ILE A 212 -9.63 -4.74 -7.70
C ILE A 212 -9.40 -5.53 -8.98
N ASN A 213 -10.17 -5.22 -10.02
CA ASN A 213 -10.06 -5.93 -11.31
C ASN A 213 -8.71 -5.72 -11.98
N GLN A 214 -8.18 -4.49 -11.95
CA GLN A 214 -6.93 -4.14 -12.61
C GLN A 214 -6.10 -3.15 -11.78
N ILE A 215 -4.80 -3.43 -11.66
CA ILE A 215 -3.79 -2.54 -11.10
C ILE A 215 -2.78 -2.21 -12.19
N THR A 216 -2.36 -0.95 -12.26
CA THR A 216 -1.21 -0.52 -13.06
C THR A 216 -0.34 0.36 -12.18
N ALA A 217 0.93 0.00 -12.04
CA ALA A 217 1.90 0.76 -11.27
C ALA A 217 3.15 0.95 -12.13
N LYS A 218 3.35 2.19 -12.59
CA LYS A 218 4.53 2.58 -13.35
C LYS A 218 5.26 3.70 -12.63
N GLY A 219 6.58 3.62 -12.55
CA GLY A 219 7.32 4.64 -11.84
C GLY A 219 8.82 4.43 -11.77
N ARG A 220 9.45 5.31 -11.00
CA ARG A 220 10.88 5.29 -10.72
C ARG A 220 11.14 5.63 -9.26
N PHE A 221 11.93 4.79 -8.59
CA PHE A 221 12.51 5.08 -7.28
C PHE A 221 13.99 5.40 -7.44
N ALA A 222 14.44 6.55 -6.95
CA ALA A 222 15.85 6.90 -6.90
C ALA A 222 16.09 7.92 -5.78
N ASN A 223 17.22 7.81 -5.08
CA ASN A 223 17.63 8.76 -4.03
C ASN A 223 16.55 9.00 -2.96
N GLY A 224 15.79 7.96 -2.58
CA GLY A 224 14.72 8.06 -1.59
C GLY A 224 13.43 8.73 -2.09
N VAL A 225 13.32 8.96 -3.39
CA VAL A 225 12.15 9.60 -4.02
C VAL A 225 11.48 8.64 -5.00
N LEU A 226 10.17 8.45 -4.83
CA LEU A 226 9.31 7.63 -5.67
C LEU A 226 8.48 8.52 -6.61
N ASN A 227 8.68 8.38 -7.91
CA ASN A 227 7.85 9.01 -8.94
C ASN A 227 6.89 7.98 -9.52
N LEU A 228 5.59 8.25 -9.49
CA LEU A 228 4.50 7.40 -10.00
C LEU A 228 3.84 8.04 -11.22
N GLN A 229 3.71 7.28 -12.31
CA GLN A 229 3.21 7.74 -13.61
C GLN A 229 2.57 6.61 -14.46
N PRO A 230 1.31 6.23 -14.20
CA PRO A 230 0.52 6.44 -12.99
C PRO A 230 0.57 5.21 -12.06
N LEU A 231 0.03 5.37 -10.85
CA LEU A 231 -0.60 4.29 -10.09
C LEU A 231 -2.10 4.33 -10.39
N ARG A 232 -2.69 3.23 -10.86
CA ARG A 232 -4.11 3.13 -11.20
C ARG A 232 -4.68 1.83 -10.66
N LEU A 233 -5.78 1.93 -9.92
CA LEU A 233 -6.59 0.82 -9.44
C LEU A 233 -7.97 0.98 -10.06
N GLN A 234 -8.49 -0.08 -10.66
CA GLN A 234 -9.79 -0.05 -11.34
C GLN A 234 -10.60 -1.29 -10.97
N SER A 235 -11.88 -1.08 -10.66
CA SER A 235 -12.85 -2.14 -10.41
C SER A 235 -14.19 -1.73 -11.01
N GLY A 236 -14.66 -2.42 -12.05
CA GLY A 236 -15.81 -1.98 -12.84
C GLY A 236 -15.67 -0.53 -13.35
N GLN A 237 -16.58 0.35 -12.92
CA GLN A 237 -16.57 1.79 -13.22
C GLN A 237 -15.78 2.63 -12.19
N SER A 238 -15.40 2.03 -11.06
CA SER A 238 -14.64 2.68 -10.00
C SER A 238 -13.17 2.81 -10.39
N LEU A 239 -12.61 3.99 -10.16
CA LEU A 239 -11.23 4.33 -10.49
C LEU A 239 -10.58 5.09 -9.33
N LEU A 240 -9.39 4.64 -8.95
CA LEU A 240 -8.45 5.42 -8.16
C LEU A 240 -7.16 5.56 -8.99
N ALA A 241 -6.76 6.80 -9.26
CA ALA A 241 -5.54 7.11 -9.99
C ALA A 241 -4.69 8.12 -9.22
N PHE A 242 -3.39 7.86 -9.13
CA PHE A 242 -2.42 8.74 -8.51
C PHE A 242 -1.22 8.93 -9.42
N THR A 243 -0.77 10.18 -9.57
CA THR A 243 0.46 10.54 -10.27
C THR A 243 1.21 11.57 -9.45
N GLY A 244 2.50 11.37 -9.21
CA GLY A 244 3.26 12.29 -8.37
C GLY A 244 4.60 11.77 -7.88
N GLN A 245 5.26 12.63 -7.12
CA GLN A 245 6.51 12.42 -6.42
C GLN A 245 6.27 12.32 -4.92
N LEU A 246 6.63 11.18 -4.34
CA LEU A 246 6.54 10.89 -2.91
C LEU A 246 7.96 10.72 -2.31
N GLY A 247 8.14 11.13 -1.06
CA GLY A 247 9.44 11.17 -0.41
C GLY A 247 10.27 12.40 -0.74
N GLY A 248 11.51 12.45 -0.24
CA GLY A 248 12.37 13.64 -0.35
C GLY A 248 11.93 14.82 0.54
N PRO A 249 12.51 16.02 0.33
CA PRO A 249 12.19 17.21 1.12
C PRO A 249 10.80 17.78 0.82
N GLN A 250 10.28 17.54 -0.39
CA GLN A 250 8.97 17.96 -0.85
C GLN A 250 8.31 16.85 -1.65
N GLN A 251 7.01 16.72 -1.48
CA GLN A 251 6.13 15.83 -2.20
C GLN A 251 5.26 16.66 -3.13
N LEU A 252 4.85 16.08 -4.25
CA LEU A 252 3.86 16.65 -5.15
C LEU A 252 3.05 15.53 -5.77
N GLY A 253 1.75 15.69 -5.91
CA GLY A 253 0.96 14.68 -6.61
C GLY A 253 -0.47 15.08 -6.88
N GLN A 254 -1.12 14.34 -7.74
CA GLN A 254 -2.53 14.46 -8.07
C GLN A 254 -3.20 13.11 -7.85
N LEU A 255 -4.29 13.14 -7.10
CA LEU A 255 -5.20 12.03 -6.87
C LEU A 255 -6.49 12.29 -7.63
N GLN A 256 -6.99 11.26 -8.31
CA GLN A 256 -8.32 11.21 -8.90
C GLN A 256 -9.04 9.97 -8.38
N VAL A 257 -10.26 10.18 -7.91
CA VAL A 257 -11.21 9.14 -7.51
C VAL A 257 -12.46 9.35 -8.36
N ALA A 258 -12.95 8.30 -9.00
CA ALA A 258 -14.18 8.37 -9.78
C ALA A 258 -15.05 7.14 -9.50
N ASN A 259 -16.34 7.39 -9.26
CA ASN A 259 -17.36 6.38 -9.02
C ASN A 259 -16.96 5.29 -8.00
N VAL A 260 -16.31 5.68 -6.90
CA VAL A 260 -15.94 4.73 -5.84
C VAL A 260 -17.07 4.70 -4.80
N PRO A 261 -17.70 3.56 -4.50
CA PRO A 261 -18.72 3.50 -3.46
C PRO A 261 -18.16 4.00 -2.12
N VAL A 262 -18.88 4.89 -1.45
CA VAL A 262 -18.44 5.45 -0.16
C VAL A 262 -18.16 4.34 0.86
N ASP A 263 -18.93 3.26 0.85
CA ASP A 263 -18.71 2.09 1.72
C ASP A 263 -17.30 1.48 1.56
N ALA A 264 -16.73 1.51 0.35
CA ALA A 264 -15.38 0.99 0.10
C ALA A 264 -14.27 1.86 0.71
N VAL A 265 -14.56 3.11 1.10
CA VAL A 265 -13.60 4.02 1.73
C VAL A 265 -13.99 4.40 3.16
N ARG A 266 -15.17 4.01 3.61
CA ARG A 266 -15.68 4.26 4.96
C ARG A 266 -14.79 3.66 6.04
N ASP A 267 -14.20 2.50 5.77
CA ASP A 267 -13.26 1.87 6.69
C ASP A 267 -11.97 2.67 6.86
N LEU A 268 -11.68 3.67 6.00
CA LEU A 268 -10.49 4.50 6.13
C LEU A 268 -10.66 5.62 7.17
N ALA A 269 -11.88 6.01 7.52
CA ALA A 269 -12.16 7.11 8.46
C ALA A 269 -13.53 6.98 9.13
N ASP A 270 -13.61 7.28 10.43
CA ASP A 270 -14.91 7.39 11.11
C ASP A 270 -15.65 8.64 10.64
N LEU A 271 -16.73 8.40 9.89
CA LEU A 271 -17.68 9.44 9.55
C LEU A 271 -18.73 9.54 10.65
N PRO A 272 -19.01 10.75 11.18
CA PRO A 272 -19.99 10.94 12.25
C PRO A 272 -21.45 10.79 11.78
N ILE A 273 -21.65 10.63 10.48
CA ILE A 273 -22.95 10.47 9.82
C ILE A 273 -22.91 9.28 8.87
N ASP A 274 -24.07 8.68 8.63
CA ASP A 274 -24.21 7.62 7.65
C ASP A 274 -24.24 8.22 6.24
N VAL A 275 -23.23 7.91 5.43
CA VAL A 275 -23.09 8.43 4.07
C VAL A 275 -23.02 7.25 3.11
N ALA A 276 -23.87 7.27 2.10
CA ALA A 276 -23.86 6.32 0.99
C ALA A 276 -23.89 7.08 -0.35
N GLY A 277 -23.48 6.41 -1.41
CA GLY A 277 -23.39 6.95 -2.78
C GLY A 277 -22.02 6.71 -3.40
N ASP A 278 -21.80 7.34 -4.54
CA ASP A 278 -20.56 7.21 -5.33
C ASP A 278 -19.67 8.44 -5.19
N LEU A 279 -18.46 8.20 -4.70
CA LEU A 279 -17.42 9.20 -4.48
C LEU A 279 -16.69 9.54 -5.77
N ASN A 280 -16.71 10.83 -6.09
CA ASN A 280 -15.85 11.46 -7.08
C ASN A 280 -14.98 12.51 -6.37
N ALA A 281 -13.67 12.45 -6.53
CA ALA A 281 -12.77 13.38 -5.88
C ALA A 281 -11.55 13.71 -6.73
N THR A 282 -11.06 14.93 -6.61
CA THR A 282 -9.73 15.32 -7.10
C THR A 282 -8.97 15.98 -5.97
N ALA A 283 -7.68 15.68 -5.85
CA ALA A 283 -6.84 16.32 -4.83
C ALA A 283 -5.41 16.52 -5.35
N THR A 284 -4.81 17.65 -4.99
CA THR A 284 -3.38 17.93 -5.17
C THR A 284 -2.69 17.84 -3.82
N ILE A 285 -1.62 17.05 -3.76
CA ILE A 285 -0.76 16.88 -2.59
C ILE A 285 0.51 17.71 -2.80
N SER A 286 0.96 18.39 -1.75
CA SER A 286 2.22 19.12 -1.69
C SER A 286 2.83 19.11 -0.28
N GLY A 287 3.93 19.83 -0.05
CA GLY A 287 4.58 19.92 1.27
C GLY A 287 5.54 18.78 1.59
N SER A 288 6.04 18.70 2.82
CA SER A 288 6.96 17.63 3.24
C SER A 288 6.20 16.41 3.79
N SER A 289 6.89 15.30 4.05
CA SER A 289 6.29 14.14 4.74
C SER A 289 5.88 14.46 6.19
N THR A 290 6.53 15.43 6.82
CA THR A 290 6.28 15.87 8.18
C THR A 290 5.20 16.96 8.30
N ASN A 291 4.94 17.69 7.21
CA ASN A 291 3.89 18.70 7.11
C ASN A 291 3.26 18.66 5.70
N PRO A 292 2.45 17.63 5.41
CA PRO A 292 1.80 17.50 4.12
C PRO A 292 0.73 18.57 3.95
N GLN A 293 0.53 19.00 2.72
CA GLN A 293 -0.55 19.87 2.31
C GLN A 293 -1.39 19.17 1.26
N VAL A 294 -2.71 19.29 1.36
CA VAL A 294 -3.64 18.71 0.40
C VAL A 294 -4.71 19.75 0.10
N GLN A 295 -5.07 19.92 -1.16
CA GLN A 295 -6.25 20.70 -1.53
C GLN A 295 -7.02 19.96 -2.61
N GLY A 296 -8.34 20.01 -2.57
CA GLY A 296 -9.15 19.22 -3.48
C GLY A 296 -10.63 19.53 -3.40
N ALA A 297 -11.37 18.78 -4.19
CA ALA A 297 -12.81 18.80 -4.24
C ALA A 297 -13.35 17.37 -4.21
N VAL A 298 -14.52 17.22 -3.60
CA VAL A 298 -15.28 15.98 -3.46
C VAL A 298 -16.69 16.24 -3.97
N ASN A 299 -17.26 15.30 -4.68
CA ASN A 299 -18.64 15.25 -5.11
C ASN A 299 -19.18 13.83 -4.88
N LEU A 300 -20.35 13.73 -4.24
CA LEU A 300 -21.08 12.48 -4.11
C LEU A 300 -22.24 12.48 -5.11
N THR A 301 -22.34 11.41 -5.89
CA THR A 301 -23.48 11.14 -6.77
C THR A 301 -24.35 10.03 -6.18
N GLU A 302 -25.65 10.05 -6.49
CA GLU A 302 -26.63 9.08 -5.96
C GLU A 302 -26.57 8.97 -4.42
N ALA A 303 -26.34 10.11 -3.77
CA ALA A 303 -25.95 10.13 -2.37
C ALA A 303 -27.15 10.08 -1.42
N THR A 304 -26.94 9.43 -0.28
CA THR A 304 -27.84 9.53 0.87
C THR A 304 -27.07 9.97 2.10
N LEU A 305 -27.64 10.88 2.87
CA LEU A 305 -27.12 11.31 4.17
C LEU A 305 -28.13 10.90 5.23
N ASN A 306 -27.72 10.04 6.17
CA ASN A 306 -28.60 9.44 7.17
C ASN A 306 -29.88 8.84 6.56
N LYS A 307 -29.72 8.16 5.41
CA LYS A 307 -30.78 7.52 4.60
C LYS A 307 -31.73 8.48 3.88
N THR A 308 -31.49 9.79 3.96
CA THR A 308 -32.24 10.78 3.17
C THR A 308 -31.52 11.01 1.85
N PRO A 309 -32.19 10.83 0.70
CA PRO A 309 -31.63 11.14 -0.61
C PRO A 309 -31.26 12.62 -0.72
N VAL A 310 -30.08 12.90 -1.27
CA VAL A 310 -29.65 14.26 -1.62
C VAL A 310 -29.35 14.33 -3.11
N GLN A 311 -29.72 15.43 -3.75
CA GLN A 311 -29.47 15.66 -5.18
C GLN A 311 -27.98 15.94 -5.43
N THR A 312 -27.38 16.77 -4.59
CA THR A 312 -25.95 17.09 -4.65
C THR A 312 -25.36 17.15 -3.26
N ALA A 313 -24.13 16.65 -3.13
CA ALA A 313 -23.29 16.86 -1.96
C ALA A 313 -21.85 17.07 -2.43
N GLN A 314 -21.39 18.31 -2.34
CA GLN A 314 -20.09 18.74 -2.84
C GLN A 314 -19.31 19.43 -1.73
N ALA A 315 -18.00 19.26 -1.71
CA ALA A 315 -17.13 19.94 -0.78
C ALA A 315 -15.79 20.29 -1.42
N ASN A 316 -15.29 21.50 -1.20
CA ASN A 316 -13.88 21.82 -1.37
C ASN A 316 -13.19 21.72 -0.02
N PHE A 317 -11.93 21.31 -0.05
CA PHE A 317 -11.15 21.19 1.17
C PHE A 317 -9.69 21.58 0.97
N ARG A 318 -9.09 22.06 2.05
CA ARG A 318 -7.66 22.35 2.18
C ARG A 318 -7.17 21.86 3.52
N TYR A 319 -6.26 20.90 3.50
CA TYR A 319 -5.47 20.48 4.64
C TYR A 319 -4.08 21.12 4.59
N ALA A 320 -3.71 21.86 5.64
CA ALA A 320 -2.36 22.38 5.81
C ALA A 320 -2.09 22.67 7.29
N ASN A 321 -0.85 22.44 7.75
CA ASN A 321 -0.44 22.70 9.14
C ASN A 321 -1.35 22.00 10.16
N ALA A 322 -1.61 20.71 9.92
CA ALA A 322 -2.50 19.88 10.75
C ALA A 322 -3.92 20.44 10.92
N ARG A 323 -4.43 21.14 9.91
CA ARG A 323 -5.78 21.71 9.93
C ARG A 323 -6.49 21.49 8.61
N LEU A 324 -7.67 20.87 8.69
CA LEU A 324 -8.60 20.71 7.58
C LEU A 324 -9.56 21.88 7.58
N ASN A 325 -9.57 22.66 6.51
CA ASN A 325 -10.59 23.65 6.21
C ASN A 325 -11.45 23.12 5.06
N PHE A 326 -12.74 23.32 5.13
CA PHE A 326 -13.65 22.89 4.08
C PHE A 326 -14.85 23.83 3.95
N ASP A 327 -15.40 23.85 2.76
CA ASP A 327 -16.68 24.44 2.40
C ASP A 327 -17.47 23.38 1.65
N SER A 328 -18.74 23.21 1.99
CA SER A 328 -19.60 22.22 1.36
C SER A 328 -21.00 22.74 1.12
N THR A 329 -21.60 22.25 0.05
CA THR A 329 -22.99 22.53 -0.33
C THR A 329 -23.72 21.20 -0.47
N VAL A 330 -24.85 21.09 0.23
CA VAL A 330 -25.76 19.94 0.13
C VAL A 330 -27.12 20.43 -0.33
N VAL A 331 -27.67 19.80 -1.36
CA VAL A 331 -29.02 20.10 -1.87
C VAL A 331 -29.84 18.82 -1.82
N ALA A 332 -30.98 18.85 -1.13
CA ALA A 332 -31.93 17.73 -1.13
C ALA A 332 -33.06 17.97 -2.15
N SER A 333 -34.24 17.38 -1.94
CA SER A 333 -35.40 17.50 -2.84
C SER A 333 -35.92 18.94 -3.00
N GLU A 334 -35.62 19.82 -2.05
CA GLU A 334 -36.02 21.23 -2.07
C GLU A 334 -34.88 22.14 -2.58
N PRO A 335 -35.19 23.27 -3.23
CA PRO A 335 -34.21 24.09 -3.95
C PRO A 335 -33.25 24.87 -3.02
N GLU A 336 -33.46 24.86 -1.71
CA GLU A 336 -32.64 25.62 -0.77
C GLU A 336 -31.43 24.81 -0.28
N PRO A 337 -30.19 25.27 -0.56
CA PRO A 337 -28.99 24.56 -0.17
C PRO A 337 -28.69 24.69 1.32
N LEU A 338 -28.09 23.63 1.87
CA LEU A 338 -27.37 23.66 3.15
C LEU A 338 -25.89 23.94 2.87
N GLU A 339 -25.40 25.09 3.33
CA GLU A 339 -23.99 25.46 3.23
C GLU A 339 -23.29 25.25 4.58
N ILE A 340 -22.13 24.58 4.55
CA ILE A 340 -21.34 24.32 5.74
C ILE A 340 -19.92 24.75 5.46
N THR A 341 -19.36 25.56 6.35
CA THR A 341 -17.92 25.87 6.35
C THR A 341 -17.34 25.43 7.67
N GLY A 342 -16.17 24.79 7.63
CA GLY A 342 -15.57 24.20 8.81
C GLY A 342 -14.06 24.28 8.82
N SER A 343 -13.52 24.22 10.03
CA SER A 343 -12.09 24.30 10.29
C SER A 343 -11.77 23.42 11.50
N ILE A 344 -11.19 22.25 11.23
CA ILE A 344 -10.97 21.18 12.20
C ILE A 344 -9.46 20.91 12.31
N PRO A 345 -8.88 20.97 13.52
CA PRO A 345 -7.51 20.53 13.75
C PRO A 345 -7.45 19.01 13.70
N TYR A 346 -6.52 18.47 12.92
CA TYR A 346 -6.29 17.04 12.78
C TYR A 346 -4.82 16.80 12.45
N GLN A 347 -4.09 16.19 13.38
CA GLN A 347 -2.69 15.79 13.15
C GLN A 347 -2.66 14.37 12.61
N LEU A 348 -2.14 14.21 11.38
CA LEU A 348 -1.91 12.89 10.80
C LEU A 348 -0.92 12.07 11.66
N PRO A 349 -1.11 10.76 11.85
CA PRO A 349 -0.26 9.93 12.73
C PRO A 349 1.23 9.92 12.37
N PHE A 350 1.57 10.21 11.11
CA PHE A 350 2.94 10.27 10.61
C PHE A 350 3.51 11.69 10.53
N ALA A 351 2.69 12.73 10.71
CA ALA A 351 3.11 14.12 10.64
C ALA A 351 3.60 14.62 11.99
N SER A 352 4.65 15.44 11.99
CA SER A 352 5.26 15.97 13.22
C SER A 352 4.83 17.39 13.56
N VAL A 353 4.19 18.10 12.62
CA VAL A 353 3.69 19.45 12.86
C VAL A 353 2.30 19.38 13.50
N PRO A 354 2.12 19.86 14.75
CA PRO A 354 0.82 19.93 15.40
C PRO A 354 -0.01 21.13 14.89
N PRO A 355 -1.33 21.14 15.11
CA PRO A 355 -2.16 22.29 14.80
C PRO A 355 -1.81 23.48 15.70
N ALA A 356 -1.87 24.69 15.14
CA ALA A 356 -1.63 25.93 15.92
C ALA A 356 -2.69 26.18 17.01
N SER A 357 -3.90 25.62 16.86
CA SER A 357 -4.99 25.70 17.83
C SER A 357 -5.86 24.45 17.74
N GLN A 358 -6.35 23.99 18.88
CA GLN A 358 -7.33 22.89 18.99
C GLN A 358 -8.78 23.36 18.81
N GLN A 359 -9.00 24.65 18.57
CA GLN A 359 -10.34 25.17 18.36
C GLN A 359 -10.92 24.66 17.03
N ILE A 360 -12.11 24.06 17.13
CA ILE A 360 -12.96 23.70 16.00
C ILE A 360 -13.87 24.90 15.72
N SER A 361 -14.02 25.25 14.44
CA SER A 361 -15.00 26.22 13.97
C SER A 361 -15.89 25.55 12.93
N LEU A 362 -17.20 25.74 13.06
CA LEU A 362 -18.20 25.23 12.13
C LEU A 362 -19.27 26.30 11.99
N ASN A 363 -19.48 26.81 10.78
CA ASN A 363 -20.59 27.69 10.46
C ASN A 363 -21.51 26.95 9.49
N VAL A 364 -22.80 27.01 9.77
CA VAL A 364 -23.84 26.42 8.93
C VAL A 364 -24.74 27.57 8.51
N ASN A 365 -24.90 27.75 7.20
CA ASN A 365 -25.79 28.76 6.62
C ASN A 365 -26.94 28.03 5.93
N VAL A 366 -28.15 28.32 6.35
CA VAL A 366 -29.35 27.62 5.89
C VAL A 366 -30.58 28.52 5.96
N GLN A 367 -31.51 28.33 5.03
CA GLN A 367 -32.73 29.12 4.92
C GLN A 367 -33.96 28.21 4.89
N ASN A 368 -35.09 28.76 5.33
CA ASN A 368 -36.46 28.23 5.28
C ASN A 368 -36.57 26.70 5.35
N ALA A 369 -36.89 26.05 4.23
CA ALA A 369 -37.10 24.61 4.17
C ALA A 369 -35.78 23.83 4.21
N GLY A 370 -34.67 24.48 3.82
CA GLY A 370 -33.31 23.97 4.03
C GLY A 370 -32.99 23.69 5.50
N ILE A 371 -33.68 24.33 6.48
CA ILE A 371 -33.46 24.08 7.92
C ILE A 371 -33.76 22.62 8.27
N SER A 372 -34.66 21.95 7.55
CA SER A 372 -34.91 20.52 7.68
C SER A 372 -33.66 19.66 7.40
N LEU A 373 -32.71 20.16 6.61
CA LEU A 373 -31.44 19.50 6.30
C LEU A 373 -30.49 19.46 7.51
N LEU A 374 -30.68 20.32 8.52
CA LEU A 374 -29.93 20.21 9.78
C LEU A 374 -30.21 18.89 10.50
N ASN A 375 -31.41 18.33 10.31
CA ASN A 375 -31.78 17.02 10.86
C ASN A 375 -30.94 15.88 10.23
N LEU A 376 -30.31 16.11 9.07
CA LEU A 376 -29.38 15.17 8.45
C LEU A 376 -28.04 15.12 9.20
N LEU A 377 -27.69 16.15 9.96
CA LEU A 377 -26.42 16.25 10.68
C LEU A 377 -26.57 15.94 12.17
N THR A 378 -27.76 16.17 12.75
CA THR A 378 -28.02 15.93 14.17
C THR A 378 -29.47 15.51 14.41
N ARG A 379 -29.67 14.67 15.44
CA ARG A 379 -31.01 14.28 15.93
C ARG A 379 -31.53 15.17 17.07
N GLN A 380 -30.75 16.18 17.49
CA GLN A 380 -31.09 17.01 18.65
C GLN A 380 -32.03 18.17 18.32
N VAL A 381 -32.13 18.52 17.03
CA VAL A 381 -33.00 19.58 16.52
C VAL A 381 -33.94 18.94 15.50
N ALA A 382 -35.22 19.30 15.53
CA ALA A 382 -36.22 18.83 14.57
C ALA A 382 -37.02 20.04 14.08
N TRP A 383 -36.73 20.49 12.86
CA TRP A 383 -37.56 21.49 12.19
C TRP A 383 -38.91 20.90 11.75
N VAL A 384 -40.00 21.63 11.99
CA VAL A 384 -41.37 21.18 11.68
C VAL A 384 -41.98 22.03 10.55
N ASP A 385 -41.95 23.37 10.68
CA ASP A 385 -42.37 24.34 9.64
C ASP A 385 -41.91 25.76 10.03
N GLY A 386 -41.77 26.67 9.06
CA GLY A 386 -41.50 28.11 9.28
C GLY A 386 -40.53 28.76 8.28
N GLU A 387 -40.46 30.09 8.30
CA GLU A 387 -39.46 30.90 7.59
C GLU A 387 -38.33 31.30 8.54
N GLY A 388 -37.08 31.20 8.10
CA GLY A 388 -35.93 31.47 8.95
C GLY A 388 -34.62 31.48 8.19
N ARG A 389 -33.62 32.20 8.74
CA ARG A 389 -32.24 32.20 8.25
C ARG A 389 -31.32 32.05 9.45
N VAL A 390 -30.44 31.07 9.39
CA VAL A 390 -29.43 30.78 10.43
C VAL A 390 -28.05 30.83 9.81
#